data_AF-A0A7R9NYP2-F1
#
_entry.id   AF-A0A7R9NYP2-F1
#
_cell.length_a   1.000
_cell.length_b   1.000
_cell.length_c   1.000
_cell.angle_alpha   90.00
_cell.angle_beta   90.00
_cell.angle_gamma   90.00
#
_symmetry.space_group_name_H-M   'P 1'
#
loop_
_entity.id
_entity.type
_entity.pdbx_description
1 polymer ?
#
loop_
_entity_poly.entity_id
_entity_poly.type
_entity_poly.pdbx_seq_one_letter_code
_entity_poly.pdbx_strand_id
1 'polypeptide(L)'
;MDLTLVPFGKSKSNGLFNLTCHHGPEECHGNKVQACALVHIPNNSTKVKFISCVMEYMEGKSKMSAYPDKQCADTVGVTDYSTIRNCVDMQEGDNLMLSLKNKTQDLGRGDSLSVPTIVFNSMFNETAQTMSLTSFKSVLCGYIPGNDKLEECSGAVVNTATLTLALVTALFALLSQ
;
A
#
# COMPACT_ATOMS: atom_id res chain seq x y z
N MET A 1 0.08 0.74 13.18
CA MET A 1 0.43 -0.18 12.07
C MET A 1 1.88 0.07 11.71
N ASP A 2 2.65 -1.01 11.54
CA ASP A 2 3.94 -0.96 10.85
C ASP A 2 3.71 -1.39 9.39
N LEU A 3 4.14 -0.56 8.42
CA LEU A 3 3.88 -0.76 7.00
C LEU A 3 5.20 -1.00 6.27
N THR A 4 5.33 -2.18 5.66
CA THR A 4 6.41 -2.50 4.75
C THR A 4 5.90 -2.50 3.31
N LEU A 5 6.53 -1.69 2.45
CA LEU A 5 6.28 -1.66 1.01
C LEU A 5 7.40 -2.40 0.28
N VAL A 6 7.04 -3.27 -0.67
CA VAL A 6 7.99 -4.14 -1.39
C VAL A 6 7.84 -3.96 -2.90
N PRO A 7 8.47 -2.91 -3.49
CA PRO A 7 8.39 -2.64 -4.92
C PRO A 7 9.25 -3.61 -5.73
N PHE A 8 8.72 -4.81 -5.94
CA PHE A 8 9.36 -5.86 -6.76
C PHE A 8 8.33 -6.60 -7.62
N GLY A 9 7.18 -6.92 -7.04
CA GLY A 9 6.04 -7.50 -7.75
C GLY A 9 6.40 -8.81 -8.46
N LYS A 10 6.11 -8.88 -9.77
CA LYS A 10 6.34 -10.06 -10.61
C LYS A 10 7.71 -10.08 -11.28
N SER A 11 8.63 -9.21 -10.85
CA SER A 11 9.98 -9.17 -11.42
C SER A 11 10.69 -10.52 -11.20
N LYS A 12 11.52 -10.90 -12.16
CA LYS A 12 12.33 -12.12 -12.13
C LYS A 12 13.80 -11.78 -12.05
N SER A 13 14.60 -12.69 -11.50
CA SER A 13 16.05 -12.57 -11.41
C SER A 13 16.66 -13.61 -12.34
N ASN A 14 17.46 -13.14 -13.30
CA ASN A 14 18.23 -13.96 -14.24
C ASN A 14 19.72 -14.05 -13.82
N GLY A 15 20.01 -13.72 -12.55
CA GLY A 15 21.34 -13.53 -11.99
C GLY A 15 21.31 -12.54 -10.83
N LEU A 16 22.41 -12.40 -10.09
CA LEU A 16 22.48 -11.57 -8.87
C LEU A 16 22.01 -10.12 -9.11
N PHE A 17 22.44 -9.48 -10.19
CA PHE A 17 22.05 -8.09 -10.50
C PHE A 17 21.30 -7.95 -11.83
N ASN A 18 20.84 -9.08 -12.39
CA ASN A 18 20.09 -9.08 -13.63
C ASN A 18 18.61 -9.32 -13.31
N LEU A 19 17.84 -8.24 -13.25
CA LEU A 19 16.40 -8.28 -13.00
C LEU A 19 15.63 -8.01 -14.29
N THR A 20 14.52 -8.72 -14.48
CA THR A 20 13.58 -8.50 -15.57
C THR A 20 12.20 -8.26 -15.00
N CYS A 21 11.59 -7.13 -15.35
CA CYS A 21 10.28 -6.74 -14.88
C CYS A 21 9.22 -7.02 -15.96
N HIS A 22 7.97 -7.19 -15.53
CA HIS A 22 6.86 -7.62 -16.39
C HIS A 22 6.54 -6.61 -17.50
N HIS A 23 6.71 -5.32 -17.20
CA HIS A 23 6.46 -4.18 -18.06
C HIS A 23 7.78 -3.56 -18.57
N GLY A 24 8.88 -4.31 -18.55
CA GLY A 24 10.16 -3.90 -19.14
C GLY A 24 11.07 -3.03 -18.25
N PRO A 25 12.13 -2.44 -18.82
CA PRO A 25 13.18 -1.75 -18.06
C PRO A 25 12.70 -0.54 -17.24
N GLU A 26 11.69 0.19 -17.72
CA GLU A 26 11.14 1.35 -17.01
C GLU A 26 10.45 0.95 -15.69
N GLU A 27 9.78 -0.21 -15.65
CA GLU A 27 9.26 -0.75 -14.39
C GLU A 27 10.39 -1.13 -13.44
N CYS A 28 11.48 -1.72 -13.95
CA CYS A 28 12.64 -2.02 -13.11
C CYS A 28 13.29 -0.77 -12.53
N HIS A 29 13.43 0.28 -13.36
CA HIS A 29 13.92 1.58 -12.90
C HIS A 29 12.99 2.16 -11.82
N GLY A 30 11.68 2.16 -12.07
CA GLY A 30 10.68 2.62 -11.11
C GLY A 30 10.70 1.85 -9.79
N ASN A 31 10.81 0.53 -9.84
CA ASN A 31 10.95 -0.31 -8.64
C ASN A 31 12.20 0.09 -7.83
N LYS A 32 13.34 0.32 -8.49
CA LYS A 32 14.59 0.75 -7.85
C LYS A 32 14.47 2.14 -7.23
N VAL A 33 13.84 3.09 -7.93
CA VAL A 33 13.52 4.43 -7.40
C VAL A 33 12.68 4.32 -6.13
N GLN A 34 11.60 3.55 -6.18
CA GLN A 34 10.71 3.35 -5.03
C GLN A 34 11.46 2.71 -3.86
N ALA A 35 12.30 1.70 -4.12
CA ALA A 35 13.14 1.06 -3.10
C ALA A 35 14.09 2.07 -2.42
N CYS A 36 14.80 2.89 -3.19
CA CYS A 36 15.69 3.92 -2.66
C CYS A 36 14.95 5.00 -1.88
N ALA A 37 13.78 5.44 -2.36
CA ALA A 37 12.94 6.41 -1.66
C ALA A 37 12.46 5.87 -0.30
N LEU A 38 12.12 4.58 -0.21
CA LEU A 38 11.70 3.95 1.06
C LEU A 38 12.80 3.90 2.11
N VAL A 39 14.07 3.88 1.70
CA VAL A 39 15.24 3.90 2.59
C VAL A 39 15.60 5.33 2.99
N HIS A 40 15.63 6.25 2.04
CA HIS A 40 16.20 7.60 2.24
C HIS A 40 15.21 8.67 2.65
N ILE A 41 13.90 8.48 2.46
CA ILE A 41 12.89 9.39 3.02
C ILE A 41 12.66 8.97 4.48
N PRO A 42 12.90 9.82 5.49
CA PRO A 42 12.78 9.39 6.89
C PRO A 42 11.33 9.23 7.37
N ASN A 43 10.44 10.09 6.89
CA ASN A 43 9.06 10.13 7.36
C ASN A 43 8.15 9.13 6.61
N ASN A 44 7.47 8.25 7.34
CA ASN A 44 6.60 7.23 6.74
C ASN A 44 5.41 7.80 5.96
N SER A 45 4.81 8.92 6.40
CA SER A 45 3.74 9.57 5.65
C SER A 45 4.28 10.12 4.32
N THR A 46 5.46 10.73 4.33
CA THR A 46 6.14 11.21 3.13
C THR A 46 6.52 10.06 2.20
N LYS A 47 6.99 8.91 2.71
CA LYS A 47 7.23 7.69 1.91
C LYS A 47 5.97 7.28 1.16
N VAL A 48 4.86 7.11 1.87
CA VAL A 48 3.59 6.68 1.26
C VAL A 48 3.12 7.69 0.22
N LYS A 49 3.17 8.99 0.53
CA LYS A 49 2.81 10.04 -0.44
C LYS A 49 3.70 10.05 -1.67
N PHE A 50 5.00 9.83 -1.52
CA PHE A 50 5.94 9.73 -2.64
C PHE A 50 5.58 8.54 -3.54
N ILE A 51 5.37 7.37 -2.95
CA ILE A 51 4.97 6.15 -3.68
C ILE A 51 3.63 6.33 -4.39
N SER A 52 2.62 6.88 -3.71
CA SER A 52 1.32 7.19 -4.31
C SER A 52 1.45 8.13 -5.49
N CYS A 53 2.22 9.22 -5.34
CA CYS A 53 2.46 10.17 -6.42
C CYS A 53 3.06 9.48 -7.66
N VAL A 54 4.14 8.70 -7.51
CA VAL A 54 4.75 8.03 -8.67
C VAL A 54 3.81 7.00 -9.30
N MET A 55 3.00 6.29 -8.51
CA MET A 55 2.02 5.33 -9.02
C MET A 55 0.90 6.02 -9.81
N GLU A 56 0.37 7.14 -9.33
CA GLU A 56 -0.66 7.93 -10.01
C GLU A 56 -0.22 8.42 -11.39
N TYR A 57 1.03 8.89 -11.51
CA TYR A 57 1.61 9.27 -12.80
C TYR A 57 1.67 8.11 -13.80
N MET A 58 2.03 6.92 -13.31
CA MET A 58 2.15 5.72 -14.15
C MET A 58 0.77 5.17 -14.57
N GLU A 59 -0.25 5.31 -13.72
CA GLU A 59 -1.64 4.94 -14.05
C GLU A 59 -2.27 5.91 -15.06
N GLY A 60 -1.95 7.20 -14.97
CA GLY A 60 -2.54 8.26 -15.80
C GLY A 60 -2.22 8.18 -17.30
N LYS A 61 -1.42 7.21 -17.76
CA LYS A 61 -0.95 7.04 -19.17
C LYS A 61 -0.40 8.34 -19.78
N SER A 62 0.06 9.25 -18.93
CA SER A 62 0.82 10.41 -19.38
C SER A 62 2.02 9.87 -20.13
N LYS A 63 2.20 10.26 -21.40
CA LYS A 63 3.44 10.00 -22.14
C LYS A 63 4.52 10.87 -21.50
N MET A 64 4.99 10.47 -20.33
CA MET A 64 6.10 11.12 -19.68
C MET A 64 7.37 10.72 -20.41
N SER A 65 8.21 11.73 -20.70
CA SER A 65 9.53 11.50 -21.28
C SER A 65 10.53 10.94 -20.26
N ALA A 66 10.19 10.97 -18.96
CA ALA A 66 11.01 10.49 -17.86
C ALA A 66 10.14 10.00 -16.70
N TYR A 67 10.70 9.14 -15.85
CA TYR A 67 10.05 8.68 -14.62
C TYR A 67 9.80 9.88 -13.65
N PRO A 68 8.63 9.97 -12.98
CA PRO A 68 8.18 11.15 -12.21
C PRO A 68 8.86 11.36 -10.83
N ASP A 69 10.02 10.76 -10.59
CA ASP A 69 10.62 10.69 -9.26
C ASP A 69 10.97 12.07 -8.68
N LYS A 70 11.61 12.96 -9.46
CA LYS A 70 11.91 14.32 -9.01
C LYS A 70 10.66 15.13 -8.72
N GLN A 71 9.68 15.05 -9.61
CA GLN A 71 8.42 15.78 -9.48
C GLN A 71 7.67 15.34 -8.22
N CYS A 72 7.64 14.05 -7.93
CA CYS A 72 7.03 13.53 -6.71
C CYS A 72 7.83 13.86 -5.45
N ALA A 73 9.16 13.88 -5.52
CA ALA A 73 10.01 14.36 -4.42
C ALA A 73 9.68 15.82 -4.08
N ASP A 74 9.61 16.71 -5.09
CA ASP A 74 9.26 18.11 -4.91
C ASP A 74 7.83 18.26 -4.35
N THR A 75 6.86 17.50 -4.89
CA THR A 75 5.44 17.54 -4.47
C THR A 75 5.25 17.17 -3.00
N VAL A 76 6.02 16.21 -2.49
CA VAL A 76 5.89 15.71 -1.11
C VAL A 76 6.90 16.33 -0.14
N GLY A 77 7.67 17.32 -0.60
CA GLY A 77 8.60 18.09 0.23
C GLY A 77 9.89 17.35 0.58
N VAL A 78 10.35 16.42 -0.26
CA VAL A 78 11.66 15.76 -0.11
C VAL A 78 12.74 16.69 -0.63
N THR A 79 13.53 17.24 0.29
CA THR A 79 14.58 18.21 -0.03
C THR A 79 15.90 17.56 -0.47
N ASP A 80 16.22 16.38 0.06
CA ASP A 80 17.43 15.62 -0.31
C ASP A 80 17.14 14.53 -1.35
N TYR A 81 16.62 14.94 -2.50
CA TYR A 81 16.40 14.04 -3.63
C TYR A 81 17.70 13.47 -4.21
N SER A 82 18.82 14.19 -4.08
CA SER A 82 20.13 13.72 -4.53
C SER A 82 20.51 12.37 -3.92
N THR A 83 20.21 12.15 -2.64
CA THR A 83 20.50 10.87 -1.99
C THR A 83 19.67 9.72 -2.58
N ILE A 84 18.40 9.96 -2.95
CA ILE A 84 17.58 8.97 -3.67
C ILE A 84 18.20 8.65 -5.03
N ARG A 85 18.57 9.67 -5.81
CA ARG A 85 19.22 9.48 -7.12
C ARG A 85 20.53 8.72 -7.03
N ASN A 86 21.37 9.10 -6.09
CA ASN A 86 22.65 8.43 -5.84
C ASN A 86 22.44 6.94 -5.50
N CYS A 87 21.45 6.62 -4.65
CA CYS A 87 21.10 5.22 -4.38
C CYS A 87 20.67 4.46 -5.64
N VAL A 88 19.86 5.09 -6.51
CA VAL A 88 19.40 4.48 -7.77
C VAL A 88 20.56 4.23 -8.74
N ASP A 89 21.52 5.16 -8.81
CA ASP A 89 22.63 5.11 -9.76
C ASP A 89 23.81 4.24 -9.23
N MET A 90 23.82 3.90 -7.93
CA MET A 90 24.88 3.11 -7.28
C MET A 90 24.44 1.69 -6.89
N GLN A 91 25.43 0.93 -6.41
CA GLN A 91 25.29 -0.47 -5.93
C GLN A 91 24.27 -0.63 -4.80
N GLU A 92 24.02 0.43 -4.03
CA GLU A 92 23.03 0.43 -2.95
C GLU A 92 21.65 0.01 -3.47
N GLY A 93 21.14 0.67 -4.52
CA GLY A 93 19.84 0.33 -5.07
C GLY A 93 19.78 -1.10 -5.62
N ASP A 94 20.88 -1.62 -6.17
CA ASP A 94 20.92 -3.01 -6.67
C ASP A 94 20.83 -4.01 -5.51
N ASN A 95 21.50 -3.71 -4.40
CA ASN A 95 21.41 -4.50 -3.17
C ASN A 95 20.01 -4.43 -2.55
N LEU A 96 19.36 -3.26 -2.59
CA LEU A 96 17.97 -3.11 -2.15
C LEU A 96 17.04 -3.97 -3.00
N MET A 97 17.17 -3.93 -4.32
CA MET A 97 16.36 -4.75 -5.22
C MET A 97 16.55 -6.26 -4.98
N LEU A 98 17.76 -6.70 -4.66
CA LEU A 98 18.02 -8.07 -4.22
C LEU A 98 17.33 -8.42 -2.90
N SER A 99 17.34 -7.52 -1.92
CA SER A 99 16.64 -7.73 -0.65
C SER A 99 15.13 -7.82 -0.86
N LEU A 100 14.57 -6.99 -1.74
CA LEU A 100 13.14 -6.98 -2.06
C LEU A 100 12.72 -8.25 -2.82
N LYS A 101 13.55 -8.71 -3.76
CA LYS A 101 13.40 -10.02 -4.41
C LYS A 101 13.24 -11.12 -3.37
N ASN A 102 14.18 -11.22 -2.42
CA ASN A 102 14.16 -12.28 -1.40
C ASN A 102 12.87 -12.19 -0.56
N LYS A 103 12.48 -10.99 -0.11
CA LYS A 103 11.21 -10.77 0.61
C LYS A 103 9.99 -11.22 -0.20
N THR A 104 9.96 -11.00 -1.52
CA THR A 104 8.87 -11.48 -2.38
C THR A 104 8.89 -12.99 -2.54
N GLN A 105 10.08 -13.60 -2.67
CA GLN A 105 10.24 -15.05 -2.81
C GLN A 105 9.88 -15.81 -1.54
N ASP A 106 10.13 -15.22 -0.36
CA ASP A 106 9.78 -15.78 0.94
C ASP A 106 8.26 -16.00 1.13
N LEU A 107 7.43 -15.37 0.30
CA LEU A 107 5.99 -15.61 0.26
C LEU A 107 5.62 -16.99 -0.33
N GLY A 108 6.57 -17.69 -0.96
CA GLY A 108 6.36 -19.03 -1.51
C GLY A 108 5.34 -19.12 -2.65
N ARG A 109 5.04 -17.99 -3.32
CA ARG A 109 3.99 -17.93 -4.36
C ARG A 109 4.49 -18.23 -5.77
N GLY A 110 5.78 -18.05 -6.05
CA GLY A 110 6.35 -18.27 -7.38
C GLY A 110 5.58 -17.54 -8.48
N ASP A 111 5.29 -18.23 -9.58
CA ASP A 111 4.52 -17.68 -10.70
C ASP A 111 3.05 -17.41 -10.37
N SER A 112 2.52 -17.95 -9.27
CA SER A 112 1.14 -17.72 -8.81
C SER A 112 0.97 -16.41 -8.02
N LEU A 113 2.03 -15.61 -7.88
CA LEU A 113 1.97 -14.29 -7.25
C LEU A 113 1.07 -13.35 -8.08
N SER A 114 0.17 -12.63 -7.42
CA SER A 114 -0.65 -11.56 -8.01
C SER A 114 -0.35 -10.22 -7.34
N VAL A 115 -0.33 -9.14 -8.13
CA VAL A 115 -0.09 -7.77 -7.62
C VAL A 115 -1.40 -6.98 -7.63
N PRO A 116 -1.66 -6.12 -6.61
CA PRO A 116 -0.88 -5.99 -5.38
C PRO A 116 -1.00 -7.23 -4.47
N THR A 117 0.08 -7.60 -3.77
CA THR A 117 0.07 -8.64 -2.73
C THR A 117 0.09 -7.98 -1.35
N ILE A 118 -0.84 -8.35 -0.49
CA ILE A 118 -1.07 -7.81 0.85
C ILE A 118 -0.86 -8.94 1.86
N VAL A 119 -0.01 -8.68 2.86
CA VAL A 119 0.43 -9.66 3.85
C VAL A 119 0.26 -9.05 5.22
N PHE A 120 -0.37 -9.77 6.14
CA PHE A 120 -0.53 -9.36 7.53
C PHE A 120 0.36 -10.24 8.42
N ASN A 121 1.04 -9.62 9.39
CA ASN A 121 1.91 -10.31 10.33
C ASN A 121 2.91 -11.27 9.65
N SER A 122 3.45 -10.86 8.50
CA SER A 122 4.41 -11.63 7.70
C SER A 122 3.91 -12.99 7.19
N MET A 123 2.61 -13.26 7.24
CA MET A 123 2.01 -14.50 6.75
C MET A 123 1.04 -14.23 5.60
N PHE A 124 1.33 -14.79 4.43
CA PHE A 124 0.41 -14.72 3.31
C PHE A 124 -0.85 -15.56 3.61
N ASN A 125 -2.02 -14.95 3.47
CA ASN A 125 -3.30 -15.61 3.60
C ASN A 125 -4.19 -15.23 2.41
N GLU A 126 -4.66 -16.24 1.67
CA GLU A 126 -5.39 -16.04 0.41
C GLU A 126 -6.76 -15.34 0.60
N THR A 127 -7.47 -15.68 1.67
CA THR A 127 -8.73 -15.02 2.03
C THR A 127 -8.49 -13.56 2.40
N ALA A 128 -7.52 -13.28 3.27
CA ALA A 128 -7.14 -11.93 3.67
C ALA A 128 -6.68 -11.10 2.47
N GLN A 129 -5.86 -11.68 1.60
CA GLN A 129 -5.44 -11.07 0.33
C GLN A 129 -6.67 -10.65 -0.49
N THR A 130 -7.58 -11.58 -0.76
CA THR A 130 -8.76 -11.34 -1.60
C THR A 130 -9.66 -10.27 -1.00
N MET A 131 -9.96 -10.37 0.30
CA MET A 131 -10.81 -9.40 0.99
C MET A 131 -10.16 -8.02 1.10
N SER A 132 -8.83 -7.94 1.19
CA SER A 132 -8.10 -6.68 1.30
C SER A 132 -8.15 -5.87 0.02
N LEU A 133 -8.32 -6.52 -1.15
CA LEU A 133 -8.53 -5.81 -2.42
C LEU A 133 -9.88 -5.09 -2.45
N THR A 134 -10.88 -5.56 -1.70
CA THR A 134 -12.19 -4.90 -1.57
C THR A 134 -12.22 -3.92 -0.41
N SER A 135 -11.69 -4.30 0.75
CA SER A 135 -11.65 -3.46 1.95
C SER A 135 -10.44 -3.79 2.82
N PHE A 136 -9.31 -3.18 2.50
CA PHE A 136 -8.09 -3.27 3.31
C PHE A 136 -8.35 -2.93 4.78
N LYS A 137 -9.11 -1.85 5.04
CA LYS A 137 -9.44 -1.40 6.40
C LYS A 137 -10.15 -2.50 7.20
N SER A 138 -11.16 -3.14 6.62
CA SER A 138 -11.93 -4.20 7.30
C SER A 138 -11.03 -5.36 7.72
N VAL A 139 -10.17 -5.83 6.80
CA VAL A 139 -9.24 -6.93 7.07
C VAL A 139 -8.21 -6.51 8.12
N LEU A 140 -7.57 -5.34 7.96
CA LEU A 140 -6.61 -4.80 8.94
C LEU A 140 -7.20 -4.74 10.35
N CYS A 141 -8.42 -4.22 10.47
CA CYS A 141 -9.14 -4.14 11.74
C CYS A 141 -9.45 -5.50 12.37
N GLY A 142 -9.53 -6.56 11.57
CA GLY A 142 -9.65 -7.94 12.05
C GLY A 142 -8.35 -8.51 12.63
N TYR A 143 -7.19 -7.97 12.23
CA TYR A 143 -5.88 -8.34 12.77
C TYR A 143 -5.47 -7.54 14.02
N ILE A 144 -6.22 -6.51 14.40
CA ILE A 144 -5.96 -5.72 15.60
C ILE A 144 -6.65 -6.39 16.81
N PRO A 145 -5.89 -6.74 17.87
CA PRO A 145 -6.46 -7.30 19.09
C PRO A 145 -7.54 -6.41 19.70
N GLY A 146 -8.55 -7.00 20.34
CA GLY A 146 -9.72 -6.26 20.85
C GLY A 146 -9.38 -5.17 21.86
N ASN A 147 -8.35 -5.38 22.69
CA ASN A 147 -7.83 -4.41 23.65
C ASN A 147 -7.15 -3.19 22.99
N ASP A 148 -6.71 -3.33 21.74
CA ASP A 148 -6.00 -2.28 20.98
C ASP A 148 -6.84 -1.77 19.80
N LYS A 149 -8.14 -2.13 19.76
CA LYS A 149 -9.00 -1.84 18.63
C LYS A 149 -9.25 -0.34 18.52
N LEU A 150 -8.83 0.22 17.41
CA LEU A 150 -8.98 1.65 17.11
C LEU A 150 -10.46 2.00 16.92
N GLU A 151 -10.84 3.23 17.24
CA GLU A 151 -12.21 3.74 17.01
C GLU A 151 -12.62 3.58 15.55
N GLU A 152 -11.70 3.83 14.63
CA GLU A 152 -11.92 3.66 13.19
C GLU A 152 -12.27 2.22 12.80
N CYS A 153 -11.88 1.23 13.62
CA CYS A 153 -12.17 -0.20 13.45
C CYS A 153 -13.46 -0.65 14.13
N SER A 154 -14.07 0.23 14.91
CA SER A 154 -15.41 0.04 15.45
C SER A 154 -16.38 0.55 14.39
N GLY A 155 -16.89 -0.36 13.55
CA GLY A 155 -17.97 -0.01 12.62
C GLY A 155 -19.07 0.73 13.37
N ALA A 156 -19.63 1.79 12.78
CA ALA A 156 -20.72 2.55 13.38
C ALA A 156 -21.77 1.57 13.88
N VAL A 157 -21.91 1.46 15.20
CA VAL A 157 -23.04 0.77 15.81
C VAL A 157 -24.24 1.63 15.45
N VAL A 158 -24.90 1.34 14.33
CA VAL A 158 -26.25 1.82 14.08
C VAL A 158 -27.09 1.12 15.13
N ASN A 159 -27.23 1.76 16.28
CA ASN A 159 -28.08 1.30 17.35
C ASN A 159 -29.52 1.48 16.86
N THR A 160 -30.08 0.46 16.23
CA THR A 160 -31.48 0.43 15.74
C THR A 160 -32.51 0.46 16.89
N ALA A 161 -32.04 0.54 18.13
CA ALA A 161 -32.87 0.52 19.34
C ALA A 161 -33.66 1.82 19.62
N THR A 162 -33.51 2.89 18.84
CA THR A 162 -34.23 4.17 19.11
C THR A 162 -35.42 4.47 18.19
N LEU A 163 -35.80 3.57 17.27
CA LEU A 163 -36.93 3.79 16.36
C LEU A 163 -38.30 3.28 16.85
N THR A 164 -38.40 2.69 18.05
CA THR A 164 -39.67 2.12 18.55
C THR A 164 -40.47 3.05 19.48
N LEU A 165 -39.94 4.19 19.92
CA LEU A 165 -40.65 5.06 20.87
C LEU A 165 -41.45 6.21 20.24
N ALA A 166 -41.33 6.46 18.93
CA ALA A 166 -42.02 7.58 18.27
C ALA A 166 -43.43 7.23 17.74
N LEU A 167 -43.82 5.95 17.72
CA LEU A 167 -45.12 5.50 17.17
C LEU A 167 -46.20 5.25 18.22
N VAL A 168 -45.86 5.18 19.52
CA VAL A 168 -46.85 4.94 20.59
C VAL A 168 -47.55 6.23 21.03
N THR A 169 -46.93 7.40 20.85
CA THR A 169 -47.55 8.69 21.19
C THR A 169 -48.54 9.20 20.15
N ALA A 170 -48.47 8.73 18.90
CA ALA A 170 -49.43 9.11 17.85
C ALA A 170 -50.78 8.40 17.97
N LEU A 171 -50.88 7.29 18.70
CA LEU A 171 -52.14 6.53 18.83
C LEU A 171 -53.07 7.06 19.93
N PHE A 172 -52.56 7.82 20.91
CA PHE A 172 -53.37 8.41 21.99
C PHE A 172 -53.98 9.78 21.64
N ALA A 173 -53.50 10.46 20.59
CA ALA A 173 -54.04 11.76 20.18
C ALA A 173 -55.27 11.67 19.25
N LEU A 174 -55.62 10.48 18.76
CA LEU A 174 -56.74 10.25 17.83
C LEU A 174 -58.00 9.66 18.51
N LEU A 175 -58.00 9.48 19.83
CA LEU A 175 -59.13 8.93 20.60
C LEU A 175 -59.80 9.98 21.52
N SER A 176 -59.58 11.28 21.28
CA SER A 176 -60.09 12.36 22.13
C SER A 176 -60.70 13.54 21.37
N GLN A 177 -61.26 13.30 20.18
CA GLN A 177 -62.13 14.25 19.47
C GLN A 177 -63.24 13.52 18.73
#